data_AF-A0A2U1W9K0-F1
#
_entry.id   AF-A0A2U1W9K0-F1
#
_cell.length_a   1.000
_cell.length_b   1.000
_cell.length_c   1.000
_cell.angle_alpha   90.00
_cell.angle_beta   90.00
_cell.angle_gamma   90.00
#
_symmetry.space_group_name_H-M   'P 1'
#
loop_
_entity.id
_entity.type
_entity.pdbx_description
1 polymer ?
#
loop_
_entity_poly.entity_id
_entity_poly.type
_entity_poly.pdbx_seq_one_letter_code
_entity_poly.pdbx_strand_id
1 'polypeptide(L)'
;MDLEQAHRIHSAISTAFFAACGVNDEPFPDLSSLKDVPLSDMLEAGRMIREENKAAEEASKPGGGGIRLTAVADDRLIAAVFVLVNYEHSREPIVNGNRRLVAVLPASAIETAKPKRKPGSPAQKQAAN
;
A
#
# COMPACT_ATOMS: atom_id res chain seq x y z
N MET A 1 -2.60 -21.30 -7.25
CA MET A 1 -1.33 -20.55 -7.20
C MET A 1 -0.43 -21.13 -6.11
N ASP A 2 0.90 -21.03 -6.22
CA ASP A 2 1.82 -21.43 -5.14
C ASP A 2 2.18 -20.26 -4.19
N LEU A 3 2.77 -20.58 -3.03
CA LEU A 3 3.07 -19.58 -2.00
C LEU A 3 4.17 -18.58 -2.43
N GLU A 4 5.14 -19.02 -3.23
CA GLU A 4 6.20 -18.15 -3.74
C GLU A 4 5.63 -17.09 -4.69
N GLN A 5 4.72 -17.49 -5.58
CA GLN A 5 3.99 -16.61 -6.47
C GLN A 5 3.09 -15.65 -5.68
N ALA A 6 2.43 -16.13 -4.61
CA ALA A 6 1.65 -15.27 -3.72
C ALA A 6 2.53 -14.18 -3.08
N HIS A 7 3.73 -14.52 -2.60
CA HIS A 7 4.68 -13.53 -2.08
C HIS A 7 5.16 -12.55 -3.14
N ARG A 8 5.42 -13.00 -4.37
CA ARG A 8 5.80 -12.11 -5.48
C ARG A 8 4.72 -11.08 -5.77
N ILE A 9 3.47 -11.53 -5.92
CA ILE A 9 2.31 -10.65 -6.18
C ILE A 9 2.11 -9.68 -5.03
N HIS A 10 2.12 -10.17 -3.78
CA HIS A 10 1.93 -9.33 -2.60
C HIS A 10 3.06 -8.31 -2.40
N SER A 11 4.31 -8.69 -2.69
CA SER A 11 5.44 -7.77 -2.63
C SER A 11 5.28 -6.64 -3.65
N ALA A 12 4.88 -6.95 -4.88
CA ALA A 12 4.62 -5.93 -5.89
C ALA A 12 3.49 -4.96 -5.47
N ILE A 13 2.39 -5.49 -4.92
CA ILE A 13 1.28 -4.69 -4.38
C ILE A 13 1.74 -3.79 -3.23
N SER A 14 2.54 -4.33 -2.31
CA SER A 14 3.06 -3.59 -1.16
C SER A 14 4.03 -2.49 -1.57
N THR A 15 4.91 -2.75 -2.55
CA THR A 15 5.82 -1.75 -3.10
C THR A 15 5.05 -0.59 -3.75
N ALA A 16 3.99 -0.89 -4.50
CA ALA A 16 3.11 0.13 -5.09
C ALA A 16 2.51 1.07 -4.03
N PHE A 17 2.06 0.48 -2.91
CA PHE A 17 1.51 1.23 -1.78
C PHE A 17 2.55 2.14 -1.12
N PHE A 18 3.73 1.60 -0.79
CA PHE A 18 4.77 2.38 -0.12
C PHE A 18 5.26 3.57 -0.96
N ALA A 19 5.39 3.37 -2.27
CA ALA A 19 5.72 4.45 -3.18
C ALA A 19 4.61 5.51 -3.26
N ALA A 20 3.33 5.10 -3.34
CA ALA A 20 2.20 6.03 -3.32
C ALA A 20 2.11 6.86 -2.02
N CYS A 21 2.53 6.30 -0.90
CA CYS A 21 2.58 6.99 0.40
C CYS A 21 3.82 7.87 0.59
N GLY A 22 4.75 7.93 -0.37
CA GLY A 22 6.00 8.68 -0.24
C GLY A 22 6.90 8.18 0.89
N VAL A 23 6.79 6.89 1.24
CA VAL A 23 7.64 6.26 2.26
C VAL A 23 9.05 6.02 1.71
N ASN A 24 9.16 5.86 0.39
CA ASN A 24 10.42 5.77 -0.32
C ASN A 24 10.56 7.01 -1.22
N ASP A 25 11.75 7.63 -1.25
CA ASP A 25 12.11 8.70 -2.20
C ASP A 25 12.33 8.16 -3.63
N GLU A 26 12.02 6.89 -3.86
CA GLU A 26 12.16 6.24 -5.16
C GLU A 26 10.97 6.55 -6.07
N PRO A 27 11.20 6.60 -7.40
CA PRO A 27 10.13 6.76 -8.37
C PRO A 27 9.06 5.67 -8.20
N PHE A 28 7.83 5.98 -8.63
CA PHE A 28 6.74 5.02 -8.59
C PHE A 28 7.17 3.70 -9.26
N PRO A 29 6.99 2.54 -8.60
CA PRO A 29 7.58 1.28 -9.01
C PRO A 29 6.99 0.80 -10.33
N ASP A 30 7.78 0.06 -11.08
CA ASP A 30 7.28 -0.64 -12.25
C ASP A 30 6.32 -1.76 -11.82
N LEU A 31 5.05 -1.62 -12.20
CA LEU A 31 3.99 -2.59 -11.93
C LEU A 31 3.73 -3.54 -13.11
N SER A 32 4.62 -3.56 -14.11
CA SER A 32 4.54 -4.47 -15.26
C SER A 32 4.40 -5.94 -14.84
N SER A 33 5.02 -6.32 -13.71
CA SER A 33 4.92 -7.66 -13.11
C SER A 33 3.50 -8.10 -12.72
N LEU A 34 2.55 -7.16 -12.62
CA LEU A 34 1.16 -7.41 -12.26
C LEU A 34 0.21 -7.34 -13.46
N LYS A 35 0.69 -6.99 -14.67
CA LYS A 35 -0.15 -6.66 -15.83
C LYS A 35 -1.08 -7.80 -16.25
N ASP A 36 -0.60 -9.03 -16.18
CA ASP A 36 -1.36 -10.22 -16.59
C ASP A 36 -1.90 -11.02 -15.38
N VAL A 37 -1.82 -10.44 -14.18
CA VAL A 37 -2.31 -11.09 -12.96
C VAL A 37 -3.77 -10.69 -12.75
N PRO A 38 -4.72 -11.64 -12.79
CA PRO A 38 -6.13 -11.33 -12.59
C PRO A 38 -6.39 -10.93 -11.12
N LEU A 39 -7.43 -10.11 -10.91
CA LEU A 39 -7.81 -9.65 -9.57
C LEU A 39 -8.07 -10.82 -8.61
N SER A 40 -8.62 -11.93 -9.10
CA SER A 40 -8.82 -13.16 -8.33
C SER A 40 -7.53 -13.67 -7.70
N ASP A 41 -6.44 -13.66 -8.46
CA ASP A 41 -5.14 -14.19 -8.03
C ASP A 41 -4.46 -13.24 -7.07
N MET A 42 -4.65 -11.93 -7.25
CA MET A 42 -4.18 -10.93 -6.28
C MET A 42 -4.88 -11.07 -4.91
N LEU A 43 -6.20 -11.30 -4.92
CA LEU A 43 -6.97 -11.55 -3.69
C LEU A 43 -6.59 -12.90 -3.06
N GLU A 44 -6.39 -13.92 -3.88
CA GLU A 44 -5.92 -15.24 -3.42
C GLU A 44 -4.53 -15.13 -2.78
N ALA A 45 -3.62 -14.32 -3.34
CA ALA A 45 -2.29 -14.09 -2.77
C ALA A 45 -2.39 -13.50 -1.36
N GLY A 46 -3.26 -12.51 -1.17
CA GLY A 46 -3.55 -11.95 0.14
C GLY A 46 -4.10 -13.00 1.12
N ARG A 47 -5.01 -13.88 0.66
CA ARG A 47 -5.55 -14.97 1.50
C ARG A 47 -4.45 -15.95 1.92
N MET A 48 -3.61 -16.40 0.99
CA MET A 48 -2.54 -17.36 1.25
C MET A 48 -1.53 -16.84 2.29
N ILE A 49 -1.17 -15.56 2.23
CA ILE A 49 -0.25 -14.96 3.22
C ILE A 49 -0.92 -14.79 4.59
N ARG A 50 -2.23 -14.51 4.65
CA ARG A 50 -2.98 -14.52 5.92
C ARG A 50 -2.97 -15.92 6.54
N GLU A 51 -3.17 -16.95 5.73
CA GLU A 51 -3.12 -18.35 6.18
C GLU A 51 -1.72 -18.76 6.66
N GLU A 52 -0.67 -18.36 5.94
CA GLU A 52 0.73 -18.58 6.35
C GLU A 52 1.03 -17.91 7.69
N ASN A 53 0.67 -16.63 7.84
CA ASN A 53 0.84 -15.88 9.10
C ASN A 53 0.13 -16.57 10.27
N LYS A 54 -1.10 -17.06 10.04
CA LYS A 54 -1.88 -17.79 11.05
C LYS A 54 -1.19 -19.10 11.44
N ALA A 55 -0.68 -19.84 10.47
CA ALA A 55 0.05 -21.09 10.72
C ALA A 55 1.36 -20.82 11.50
N ALA A 56 2.10 -19.75 11.15
CA ALA A 56 3.30 -19.34 11.86
C ALA A 56 3.00 -18.93 13.31
N GLU A 57 1.91 -18.21 13.53
CA GLU A 57 1.45 -17.83 14.86
C GLU A 57 1.10 -19.07 15.69
N GLU A 58 0.33 -20.01 15.14
CA GLU A 58 -0.04 -21.26 15.81
C GLU A 58 1.18 -22.13 16.14
N ALA A 59 2.14 -22.24 15.22
CA ALA A 59 3.38 -22.98 15.41
C ALA A 59 4.30 -22.37 16.49
N SER A 60 4.17 -21.07 16.77
CA SER A 60 5.01 -20.37 17.77
C SER A 60 4.51 -20.44 19.21
N LYS A 61 3.20 -20.71 19.40
CA LYS A 61 2.56 -20.81 20.73
C LYS A 61 3.26 -21.78 21.71
N PRO A 62 3.80 -22.94 21.30
CA PRO A 62 4.43 -23.88 22.23
C PRO A 62 5.83 -23.48 22.71
N GLY A 63 6.55 -22.63 21.97
CA GLY A 63 8.00 -22.43 22.14
C GLY A 63 8.44 -21.04 22.60
N GLY A 64 7.55 -20.04 22.60
CA GLY A 64 7.87 -18.67 23.07
C GLY A 64 8.94 -17.95 22.23
N GLY A 65 9.17 -18.38 20.99
CA GLY A 65 10.13 -17.76 20.07
C GLY A 65 9.53 -16.56 19.33
N GLY A 66 10.41 -15.71 18.76
CA GLY A 66 9.99 -14.62 17.88
C GLY A 66 9.42 -15.15 16.57
N ILE A 67 8.31 -14.56 16.12
CA ILE A 67 7.69 -14.86 14.82
C ILE A 67 7.93 -13.74 13.83
N ARG A 68 8.07 -14.10 12.56
CA ARG A 68 8.04 -13.16 11.45
C ARG A 68 6.66 -13.23 10.83
N LEU A 69 5.96 -12.10 10.84
CA LEU A 69 4.67 -11.95 10.17
C LEU A 69 4.84 -11.00 8.98
N THR A 70 4.15 -11.32 7.89
CA THR A 70 4.09 -10.46 6.70
C THR A 70 2.85 -9.57 6.79
N ALA A 71 3.01 -8.26 6.67
CA ALA A 71 1.86 -7.35 6.62
C ALA A 71 1.05 -7.62 5.35
N VAL A 72 -0.24 -7.98 5.49
CA VAL A 72 -1.07 -8.32 4.33
C VAL A 72 -1.81 -7.08 3.82
N ALA A 73 -1.80 -6.88 2.49
CA ALA A 73 -2.58 -5.82 1.87
C ALA A 73 -4.10 -6.04 2.11
N ASP A 74 -4.82 -4.95 2.37
CA ASP A 74 -6.29 -4.98 2.41
C ASP A 74 -6.85 -5.15 0.99
N ASP A 75 -8.02 -5.77 0.88
CA ASP A 75 -8.66 -6.04 -0.41
C ASP A 75 -8.95 -4.74 -1.19
N ARG A 76 -9.18 -3.62 -0.51
CA ARG A 76 -9.33 -2.29 -1.15
C ARG A 76 -8.03 -1.80 -1.77
N LEU A 77 -6.90 -2.06 -1.13
CA LEU A 77 -5.58 -1.72 -1.67
C LEU A 77 -5.26 -2.60 -2.88
N ILE A 78 -5.56 -3.89 -2.79
CA ILE A 78 -5.42 -4.84 -3.90
C ILE A 78 -6.23 -4.36 -5.10
N ALA A 79 -7.49 -3.99 -4.90
CA ALA A 79 -8.35 -3.46 -5.96
C ALA A 79 -7.82 -2.14 -6.55
N ALA A 80 -7.31 -1.23 -5.72
CA ALA A 80 -6.71 0.02 -6.19
C ALA A 80 -5.48 -0.24 -7.07
N VAL A 81 -4.58 -1.14 -6.66
CA VAL A 81 -3.41 -1.53 -7.46
C VAL A 81 -3.83 -2.20 -8.76
N PHE A 82 -4.82 -3.10 -8.73
CA PHE A 82 -5.36 -3.73 -9.93
C PHE A 82 -5.88 -2.68 -10.93
N VAL A 83 -6.60 -1.67 -10.45
CA VAL A 83 -7.10 -0.58 -11.31
C VAL A 83 -5.94 0.22 -11.92
N LEU A 84 -4.93 0.57 -11.12
CA LEU A 84 -3.75 1.29 -11.60
C LEU A 84 -2.99 0.51 -12.68
N VAL A 85 -2.90 -0.81 -12.56
CA VAL A 85 -2.18 -1.65 -13.51
C VAL A 85 -2.94 -1.82 -14.82
N ASN A 86 -4.26 -2.01 -14.76
CA ASN A 86 -5.05 -2.50 -15.89
C ASN A 86 -5.85 -1.41 -16.61
N TYR A 87 -5.98 -0.23 -16.03
CA TYR A 87 -6.73 0.86 -16.64
C TYR A 87 -5.82 2.04 -16.95
N GLU A 88 -5.90 2.51 -18.19
CA GLU A 88 -5.26 3.76 -18.57
C GLU A 88 -5.80 4.89 -17.69
N HIS A 89 -4.86 5.68 -17.18
CA HIS A 89 -5.20 6.81 -16.33
C HIS A 89 -5.79 7.90 -17.22
N SER A 90 -7.11 7.93 -17.31
CA SER A 90 -7.78 9.06 -17.95
C SER A 90 -7.76 10.26 -17.01
N ARG A 91 -7.41 11.43 -17.55
CA ARG A 91 -7.63 12.72 -16.87
C ARG A 91 -9.08 13.16 -16.94
N GLU A 92 -9.93 12.40 -17.63
CA GLU A 92 -11.35 12.70 -17.71
C GLU A 92 -12.06 12.34 -16.40
N PRO A 93 -12.88 13.25 -15.85
CA PRO A 93 -13.59 12.99 -14.61
C PRO A 93 -14.61 11.86 -14.80
N ILE A 94 -14.66 10.93 -13.84
CA ILE A 94 -15.68 9.89 -13.79
C ILE A 94 -17.01 10.56 -13.40
N VAL A 95 -17.92 10.68 -14.36
CA VAL A 95 -19.28 11.19 -14.16
C VAL A 95 -20.25 10.01 -14.04
N ASN A 96 -20.95 9.89 -12.90
CA ASN A 96 -22.04 8.92 -12.77
C ASN A 96 -23.22 9.32 -13.69
N GLY A 97 -24.10 8.39 -14.07
CA GLY A 97 -25.19 8.54 -15.06
C GLY A 97 -26.14 9.73 -14.87
N ASN A 98 -26.10 10.40 -13.71
CA ASN A 98 -26.77 11.68 -13.45
C ASN A 98 -25.89 12.93 -13.74
N ARG A 99 -24.78 12.78 -14.49
CA ARG A 99 -23.78 13.83 -14.78
C ARG A 99 -23.28 14.58 -13.54
N ARG A 100 -23.31 13.91 -12.39
CA ARG A 100 -22.83 14.48 -11.12
C ARG A 100 -21.37 14.08 -10.92
N LEU A 101 -20.51 15.09 -10.85
CA LEU A 101 -19.10 14.96 -10.50
C LEU A 101 -18.97 14.33 -9.11
N VAL A 102 -18.32 13.16 -9.01
CA VAL A 102 -18.12 12.46 -7.73
C VAL A 102 -16.78 12.84 -7.10
N ALA A 103 -15.75 13.07 -7.92
CA ALA A 103 -14.49 13.70 -7.50
C ALA A 103 -13.67 14.14 -8.73
N VAL A 104 -12.95 15.25 -8.60
CA VAL A 104 -11.74 15.55 -9.40
C VAL A 104 -10.59 15.46 -8.42
N LEU A 105 -9.60 14.60 -8.69
CA LEU A 105 -8.34 14.61 -7.97
C LEU A 105 -7.39 15.55 -8.71
N PRO A 106 -7.16 16.78 -8.24
CA PRO A 106 -6.14 17.64 -8.86
C PRO A 106 -4.76 17.09 -8.52
N ALA A 107 -3.81 17.15 -9.47
CA ALA A 107 -2.43 16.73 -9.28
C ALA A 107 -1.74 17.43 -8.07
N SER A 108 -2.18 18.65 -7.73
CA SER A 108 -1.71 19.40 -6.55
C SER A 108 -2.17 18.83 -5.20
N ALA A 109 -3.18 17.95 -5.17
CA ALA A 109 -3.60 17.26 -3.96
C ALA A 109 -2.61 16.15 -3.55
N ILE A 110 -1.76 15.68 -4.47
CA ILE A 110 -0.73 14.67 -4.18
C ILE A 110 0.52 15.33 -3.57
N GLU A 111 0.86 16.56 -3.97
CA GLU A 111 2.04 17.29 -3.47
C GLU A 111 1.86 17.99 -2.11
N THR A 112 0.63 18.07 -1.58
CA THR A 112 0.35 18.81 -0.33
C THR A 112 0.38 17.95 0.94
N ALA A 113 0.59 16.64 0.83
CA ALA A 113 0.83 15.75 1.97
C ALA A 113 2.31 15.75 2.42
N LYS A 114 2.99 16.90 2.42
CA LYS A 114 4.24 17.02 3.17
C LYS A 114 3.91 16.99 4.66
N PRO A 115 4.48 16.08 5.47
CA PRO A 115 4.29 16.12 6.91
C PRO A 115 4.79 17.46 7.42
N LYS A 116 3.93 18.23 8.10
CA LYS A 116 4.34 19.41 8.87
C LYS A 116 5.34 18.95 9.92
N ARG A 117 6.65 19.00 9.61
CA ARG A 117 7.70 18.99 10.63
C ARG A 117 7.40 20.18 11.55
N LYS A 118 7.02 19.90 12.80
CA LYS A 118 6.94 20.93 13.83
C LYS A 118 8.31 21.64 13.88
N PRO A 119 8.38 22.97 13.69
CA PRO A 119 9.63 23.69 13.90
C PRO A 119 10.01 23.55 15.38
N GLY A 120 11.30 23.36 15.62
CA GLY A 120 11.87 23.04 16.91
C GLY A 120 11.38 23.94 18.03
N SER A 121 11.15 23.32 19.20
CA SER A 121 11.01 24.04 20.45
C SER A 121 12.32 24.81 20.69
N PRO A 122 12.30 26.14 20.80
CA PRO A 122 13.50 26.91 21.09
C PRO A 122 13.99 26.57 22.49
N ALA A 123 15.29 26.35 22.60
CA ALA A 123 16.01 26.37 23.85
C ALA A 123 15.68 27.66 24.63
N GLN A 124 14.93 27.54 25.72
CA GLN A 124 14.92 28.56 26.76
C GLN A 124 16.15 28.33 27.63
N LYS A 125 17.25 29.01 27.25
CA LYS A 125 18.18 29.54 28.24
C LYS A 125 17.44 30.66 28.99
N GLN A 126 17.16 30.44 30.27
CA GLN A 126 17.18 31.52 31.25
C GLN A 126 18.21 31.15 32.31
N ALA A 127 19.30 31.91 32.30
CA ALA A 127 20.14 32.11 33.47
C ALA A 127 19.49 33.21 34.31
N ALA A 128 19.30 32.95 35.62
CA ALA A 128 19.41 33.92 36.73
C ALA A 128 18.75 33.34 38.00
N ASN A 129 19.55 32.58 38.77
CA ASN A 129 19.82 32.76 40.20
C ASN A 129 20.49 31.51 40.76
#